data_AF-F3KE13-F1
#
_entry.id   AF-F3KE13-F1
#
_cell.length_a   1.000
_cell.length_b   1.000
_cell.length_c   1.000
_cell.angle_alpha   90.00
_cell.angle_beta   90.00
_cell.angle_gamma   90.00
#
_symmetry.space_group_name_H-M   'P 1'
#
loop_
_entity.id
_entity.type
_entity.pdbx_description
1 polymer ?
#
loop_
_entity_poly.entity_id
_entity_poly.type
_entity_poly.pdbx_seq_one_letter_code
_entity_poly.pdbx_strand_id
1 'polypeptide(L)'
;MTPSVAPPVLIPTIICGGSGSRLWPVSREQQPKPFIRLDDGESLLQKAFLRGVSLPNISDIMTVTNRELFFKIEDEYREVSSLHQDPINTSFILEPFGRNTAPAVAAASIQVAESHG
;
A
#
# COMPACT_ATOMS: atom_id res chain seq x y z
N MET A 1 -40.21 0.98 0.10
CA MET A 1 -38.96 0.26 -0.24
C MET A 1 -37.88 1.32 -0.34
N THR A 2 -37.01 1.45 0.65
CA THR A 2 -35.83 2.33 0.54
C THR A 2 -34.87 1.71 -0.47
N PRO A 3 -34.35 2.47 -1.45
CA PRO A 3 -33.32 1.94 -2.33
C PRO A 3 -32.12 1.53 -1.47
N SER A 4 -31.73 0.26 -1.56
CA SER A 4 -30.50 -0.24 -0.95
C SER A 4 -29.35 0.44 -1.69
N VAL A 5 -28.78 1.49 -1.09
CA VAL A 5 -27.57 2.13 -1.63
C VAL A 5 -26.47 1.07 -1.62
N ALA A 6 -25.89 0.78 -2.78
CA ALA A 6 -24.75 -0.11 -2.86
C ALA A 6 -23.65 0.39 -1.91
N PRO A 7 -22.99 -0.49 -1.15
CA PRO A 7 -21.93 -0.08 -0.24
C PRO A 7 -20.86 0.71 -1.02
N PRO A 8 -20.31 1.79 -0.46
CA PRO A 8 -19.30 2.59 -1.14
C PRO A 8 -18.07 1.73 -1.44
N VAL A 9 -17.47 1.95 -2.61
CA VAL A 9 -16.21 1.32 -2.98
C VAL A 9 -15.14 1.78 -2.00
N LEU A 10 -14.41 0.82 -1.42
CA LEU A 10 -13.28 1.10 -0.55
C LEU A 10 -11.99 1.15 -1.37
N ILE A 11 -11.15 2.16 -1.13
CA ILE A 11 -9.82 2.28 -1.72
C ILE A 11 -8.78 2.19 -0.58
N PRO A 12 -8.33 0.98 -0.21
CA PRO A 12 -7.31 0.82 0.81
C PRO A 12 -6.01 1.53 0.37
N THR A 13 -5.47 2.34 1.26
CA THR A 13 -4.25 3.11 1.00
C THR A 13 -3.10 2.61 1.87
N ILE A 14 -2.01 2.19 1.23
CA ILE A 14 -0.76 1.80 1.87
C ILE A 14 0.21 2.98 1.80
N ILE A 15 0.58 3.53 2.95
CA ILE A 15 1.65 4.53 3.04
C ILE A 15 2.96 3.79 3.29
N CYS A 16 3.74 3.61 2.23
CA CYS A 16 4.97 2.83 2.25
C CYS A 16 6.19 3.77 2.19
N GLY A 17 6.89 3.88 3.31
CA GLY A 17 8.11 4.68 3.40
C GLY A 17 8.77 4.59 4.77
N GLY A 18 9.79 5.42 4.97
CA GLY A 18 10.55 5.50 6.21
C GLY A 18 11.86 4.71 6.16
N SER A 19 12.91 5.34 6.69
CA SER A 19 14.26 4.75 6.81
C SER A 19 14.36 3.66 7.87
N GLY A 20 13.32 3.51 8.72
CA GLY A 20 13.24 2.48 9.75
C GLY A 20 14.33 2.55 10.82
N SER A 21 14.85 3.73 11.14
CA SER A 21 15.94 3.94 12.11
C SER A 21 15.72 3.36 13.50
N ARG A 22 14.46 3.08 13.90
CA ARG A 22 14.10 2.52 15.22
C ARG A 22 14.25 1.00 15.33
N LEU A 23 14.38 0.27 14.21
CA LEU A 23 14.55 -1.18 14.19
C LEU A 23 16.00 -1.57 13.88
N TRP A 24 16.96 -0.70 14.17
CA TRP A 24 18.37 -1.03 14.06
C TRP A 24 18.70 -2.22 14.99
N PRO A 25 19.47 -3.24 14.55
CA PRO A 25 20.24 -3.33 13.29
C PRO A 25 19.49 -3.94 12.11
N VAL A 26 18.24 -4.37 12.29
CA VAL A 26 17.43 -5.12 11.32
C VAL A 26 16.95 -4.21 10.17
N SER A 27 16.61 -2.96 10.47
CA SER A 27 16.29 -1.96 9.45
C SER A 27 17.50 -1.07 9.21
N ARG A 28 17.99 -1.07 7.97
CA ARG A 28 19.09 -0.23 7.48
C ARG A 28 18.58 0.60 6.31
N GLU A 29 19.30 1.64 5.91
CA GLU A 29 18.93 2.40 4.69
C GLU A 29 18.78 1.50 3.47
N GLN A 30 19.63 0.47 3.35
CA GLN A 30 19.56 -0.52 2.26
C GLN A 30 18.47 -1.60 2.47
N GLN A 31 17.94 -1.73 3.68
CA GLN A 31 16.87 -2.68 4.01
C GLN A 31 15.77 -1.97 4.82
N PRO A 32 14.96 -1.11 4.14
CA PRO A 32 13.89 -0.38 4.80
C PRO A 32 12.89 -1.32 5.45
N LYS A 33 12.35 -0.91 6.61
CA LYS A 33 11.37 -1.67 7.40
C LYS A 33 10.29 -2.38 6.56
N PRO A 34 9.61 -1.74 5.57
CA PRO A 34 8.54 -2.40 4.83
C PRO A 34 8.94 -3.75 4.19
N PHE A 35 10.21 -3.91 3.84
CA PHE A 35 10.73 -5.10 3.16
C PHE A 35 11.33 -6.15 4.10
N ILE A 36 11.23 -5.95 5.43
CA ILE A 36 11.65 -6.96 6.40
C ILE A 36 10.67 -8.13 6.30
N ARG A 37 11.21 -9.32 6.03
CA ARG A 37 10.51 -10.61 6.02
C ARG A 37 10.37 -11.11 7.46
N LEU A 38 9.20 -11.59 7.83
CA LEU A 38 8.93 -12.23 9.11
C LEU A 38 9.14 -13.75 9.03
N ASP A 39 8.98 -14.45 10.14
CA ASP A 39 9.25 -15.90 10.25
C ASP A 39 8.39 -16.76 9.30
N ASP A 40 7.27 -16.22 8.82
CA ASP A 40 6.39 -16.86 7.84
C ASP A 40 6.75 -16.55 6.37
N GLY A 41 7.87 -15.86 6.13
CA GLY A 41 8.40 -15.59 4.79
C GLY A 41 7.75 -14.41 4.07
N GLU A 42 6.73 -13.78 4.63
CA GLU A 42 6.10 -12.58 4.07
C GLU A 42 6.76 -11.31 4.61
N SER A 43 6.87 -10.28 3.78
CA SER A 43 7.33 -8.96 4.23
C SER A 43 6.24 -8.20 4.97
N LEU A 44 6.63 -7.20 5.77
CA LEU A 44 5.67 -6.29 6.40
C LEU A 44 4.76 -5.61 5.37
N LEU A 45 5.30 -5.28 4.20
CA LEU A 45 4.57 -4.73 3.07
C LEU A 45 3.58 -5.75 2.48
N GLN A 46 4.02 -6.99 2.22
CA GLN A 46 3.15 -8.05 1.72
C GLN A 46 1.99 -8.32 2.68
N LYS A 47 2.25 -8.34 3.98
CA LYS A 47 1.18 -8.46 4.99
C LYS A 47 0.21 -7.28 4.98
N ALA A 48 0.68 -6.06 4.70
CA ALA A 48 -0.21 -4.92 4.55
C ALA A 48 -1.06 -5.03 3.27
N PHE A 49 -0.44 -5.45 2.17
CA PHE A 49 -1.10 -5.70 0.90
C PHE A 49 -2.18 -6.78 1.03
N LEU A 50 -1.82 -7.96 1.54
CA LEU A 50 -2.73 -9.11 1.75
C LEU A 50 -3.94 -8.74 2.63
N ARG A 51 -3.73 -7.94 3.69
CA ARG A 51 -4.84 -7.41 4.49
C ARG A 51 -5.72 -6.44 3.70
N GLY A 52 -5.12 -5.57 2.89
CA GLY A 52 -5.84 -4.62 2.05
C GLY A 52 -6.69 -5.32 1.00
N VAL A 53 -6.12 -6.28 0.28
CA VAL A 53 -6.83 -7.02 -0.78
C VAL A 53 -7.96 -7.89 -0.24
N SER A 54 -7.91 -8.30 1.02
CA SER A 54 -8.96 -9.09 1.68
C SER A 54 -10.16 -8.28 2.15
N LEU A 55 -10.15 -6.95 1.95
CA LEU A 55 -11.29 -6.10 2.30
C LEU A 55 -12.43 -6.26 1.29
N PRO A 56 -13.71 -6.20 1.73
CA PRO A 56 -14.84 -6.29 0.83
C PRO A 56 -14.98 -5.01 -0.02
N ASN A 57 -15.54 -5.14 -1.22
CA ASN A 57 -15.89 -4.02 -2.11
C ASN A 57 -14.71 -3.10 -2.47
N ILE A 58 -13.55 -3.69 -2.75
CA ILE A 58 -12.39 -2.97 -3.27
C ILE A 58 -12.21 -3.26 -4.75
N SER A 59 -11.62 -2.32 -5.48
CA SER A 59 -11.21 -2.51 -6.88
C SER A 59 -9.76 -2.08 -7.14
N ASP A 60 -9.13 -1.44 -6.16
CA ASP A 60 -7.79 -0.86 -6.27
C ASP A 60 -7.13 -0.80 -4.88
N ILE A 61 -5.81 -1.00 -4.83
CA ILE A 61 -4.96 -0.68 -3.69
C ILE A 61 -4.05 0.48 -4.09
N MET A 62 -4.22 1.62 -3.45
CA MET A 62 -3.36 2.78 -3.67
C MET A 62 -2.15 2.73 -2.74
N THR A 63 -0.96 2.95 -3.29
CA THR A 63 0.28 3.03 -2.51
C THR A 63 0.93 4.41 -2.64
N VAL A 64 1.15 5.08 -1.51
CA VAL A 64 1.93 6.33 -1.45
C VAL A 64 3.35 5.98 -1.03
N THR A 65 4.34 6.30 -1.86
CA THR A 65 5.74 5.90 -1.64
C THR A 65 6.72 6.86 -2.31
N ASN A 66 8.00 6.78 -1.96
CA ASN A 66 9.06 7.39 -2.76
C ASN A 66 9.22 6.65 -4.09
N ARG A 67 9.46 7.40 -5.18
CA ARG A 67 9.77 6.88 -6.53
C ARG A 67 10.86 5.80 -6.53
N GLU A 68 11.89 5.92 -5.70
CA GLU A 68 12.99 4.95 -5.62
C GLU A 68 12.55 3.54 -5.18
N LEU A 69 11.44 3.44 -4.45
CA LEU A 69 10.91 2.17 -3.94
C LEU A 69 9.88 1.52 -4.86
N PHE A 70 9.45 2.21 -5.92
CA PHE A 70 8.33 1.80 -6.77
C PHE A 70 8.48 0.36 -7.29
N PHE A 71 9.58 0.07 -8.01
CA PHE A 71 9.80 -1.25 -8.60
C PHE A 71 9.90 -2.35 -7.55
N LYS A 72 10.54 -2.07 -6.41
CA LYS A 72 10.66 -3.04 -5.32
C LYS A 72 9.30 -3.37 -4.70
N ILE A 73 8.41 -2.38 -4.57
CA ILE A 73 7.05 -2.58 -4.08
C ILE A 73 6.23 -3.41 -5.09
N GLU A 74 6.33 -3.12 -6.38
CA GLU A 74 5.66 -3.93 -7.40
C GLU A 74 6.11 -5.39 -7.37
N ASP A 75 7.40 -5.66 -7.22
CA ASP A 75 7.93 -7.03 -7.11
C ASP A 75 7.37 -7.74 -5.87
N GLU A 76 7.35 -7.07 -4.72
CA GLU A 76 6.77 -7.60 -3.48
C GLU A 76 5.27 -7.93 -3.63
N TYR A 77 4.49 -7.08 -4.30
CA TYR A 77 3.07 -7.33 -4.57
C TYR A 77 2.89 -8.49 -5.56
N ARG A 78 3.72 -8.59 -6.60
CA ARG A 78 3.66 -9.67 -7.60
C ARG A 78 3.92 -11.04 -6.99
N GLU A 79 4.82 -11.13 -6.01
CA GLU A 79 5.10 -12.39 -5.30
C GLU A 79 3.86 -12.96 -4.58
N VAL A 80 2.96 -12.10 -4.09
CA VAL A 80 1.81 -12.50 -3.27
C VAL A 80 0.46 -12.29 -3.95
N SER A 81 0.40 -11.66 -5.13
CA SER A 81 -0.85 -11.37 -5.83
C SER A 81 -1.61 -12.63 -6.22
N SER A 82 -0.90 -13.72 -6.51
CA SER A 82 -1.50 -15.04 -6.81
C SER A 82 -2.23 -15.69 -5.63
N LEU A 83 -2.03 -15.19 -4.40
CA LEU A 83 -2.74 -15.69 -3.20
C LEU A 83 -4.17 -15.16 -3.11
N HIS A 84 -4.53 -14.16 -3.92
CA HIS A 84 -5.87 -13.59 -3.98
C HIS A 84 -6.61 -14.07 -5.23
N GLN A 85 -7.90 -14.35 -5.09
CA GLN A 85 -8.68 -14.99 -6.16
C GLN A 85 -9.07 -14.00 -7.26
N ASP A 86 -9.30 -12.75 -6.89
CA ASP A 86 -9.75 -11.70 -7.80
C ASP A 86 -8.59 -10.79 -8.19
N PRO A 87 -8.44 -10.43 -9.48
CA PRO A 87 -7.44 -9.47 -9.90
C PRO A 87 -7.75 -8.10 -9.30
N ILE A 88 -6.77 -7.54 -8.58
CA ILE A 88 -6.89 -6.22 -7.95
C ILE A 88 -5.89 -5.26 -8.59
N ASN A 89 -6.36 -4.06 -8.93
CA ASN A 89 -5.51 -3.02 -9.46
C ASN A 89 -4.61 -2.44 -8.35
N THR A 90 -3.43 -1.98 -8.75
CA THR A 90 -2.51 -1.27 -7.86
C THR A 90 -2.19 0.09 -8.45
N SER A 91 -2.53 1.15 -7.72
CA SER A 91 -2.22 2.53 -8.10
C SER A 91 -1.14 3.12 -7.19
N PHE A 92 -0.44 4.15 -7.67
CA PHE A 92 0.71 4.71 -6.98
C PHE A 92 0.74 6.23 -7.00
N ILE A 93 1.04 6.81 -5.84
CA ILE A 93 1.48 8.21 -5.70
C ILE A 93 2.97 8.18 -5.38
N LEU A 94 3.78 8.64 -6.34
CA LEU A 94 5.24 8.65 -6.22
C LEU A 94 5.74 10.01 -5.74
N GLU A 95 6.01 10.10 -4.44
CA GLU A 95 6.60 11.28 -3.83
C GLU A 95 8.06 11.48 -4.32
N PRO A 96 8.48 12.73 -4.58
CA PRO A 96 9.86 13.03 -4.99
C PRO A 96 10.88 12.84 -3.87
N PHE A 97 10.43 12.86 -2.61
CA PHE A 97 11.19 12.62 -1.39
C PHE A 97 10.18 12.38 -0.25
N GLY A 98 10.60 11.76 0.86
CA GLY A 98 9.68 11.47 1.97
C GLY A 98 9.15 12.75 2.65
N ARG A 99 7.82 12.88 2.76
CA ARG A 99 7.16 14.08 3.33
C ARG A 99 6.45 13.85 4.67
N ASN A 100 6.71 12.73 5.33
CA ASN A 100 5.97 12.25 6.51
C ASN A 100 4.50 11.89 6.19
N THR A 101 3.76 11.44 7.21
CA THR A 101 2.44 10.82 7.04
C THR A 101 1.35 11.81 6.62
N ALA A 102 1.32 13.03 7.16
CA ALA A 102 0.21 13.95 6.90
C ALA A 102 0.11 14.36 5.41
N PRO A 103 1.20 14.75 4.72
CA PRO A 103 1.15 15.03 3.28
C PRO A 103 0.79 13.79 2.44
N ALA A 104 1.26 12.60 2.83
CA ALA A 104 0.91 11.36 2.15
C ALA A 104 -0.60 11.06 2.21
N VAL A 105 -1.21 11.22 3.39
CA VAL A 105 -2.67 11.06 3.58
C VAL A 105 -3.44 12.10 2.77
N ALA A 106 -2.99 13.36 2.76
CA ALA A 106 -3.64 14.42 2.01
C ALA A 106 -3.60 14.14 0.50
N ALA A 107 -2.43 13.76 -0.04
CA ALA A 107 -2.27 13.42 -1.45
C ALA A 107 -3.15 12.24 -1.86
N ALA A 108 -3.18 11.17 -1.05
CA ALA A 108 -4.05 10.02 -1.24
C ALA A 108 -5.54 10.43 -1.27
N SER A 109 -5.97 11.26 -0.31
CA SER A 109 -7.37 11.68 -0.21
C SER A 109 -7.80 12.50 -1.44
N ILE A 110 -6.93 13.39 -1.92
CA ILE A 110 -7.18 14.18 -3.14
C ILE A 110 -7.27 13.25 -4.37
N GLN A 111 -6.31 12.33 -4.54
CA GLN A 111 -6.30 11.40 -5.66
C GLN A 111 -7.58 10.53 -5.72
N VAL A 112 -8.04 10.03 -4.57
CA VAL A 112 -9.28 9.25 -4.47
C VAL A 112 -10.48 10.11 -4.82
N ALA A 113 -10.55 11.34 -4.32
CA ALA A 113 -11.63 12.27 -4.66
C ALA A 113 -11.66 12.61 -6.16
N GLU A 114 -10.52 12.75 -6.81
CA GLU A 114 -10.43 13.03 -8.26
C GLU A 114 -10.77 11.80 -9.13
N SER A 115 -10.43 10.59 -8.66
CA SER A 115 -10.58 9.36 -9.46
C SER A 115 -11.93 8.65 -9.22
N HIS A 116 -12.58 8.90 -8.08
CA HIS A 116 -13.80 8.19 -7.66
C HIS A 116 -14.94 9.10 -7.14
N GLY A 117 -14.73 10.41 -7.05
CA GLY A 117 -15.70 11.39 -6.55
C GLY A 117 -16.54 12.09 -7.61
#